data_AF-A0A8T5MPF4-F1
#
_entry.id   AF-A0A8T5MPF4-F1
#
_cell.length_a   1.000
_cell.length_b   1.000
_cell.length_c   1.000
_cell.angle_alpha   90.00
_cell.angle_beta   90.00
_cell.angle_gamma   90.00
#
_symmetry.space_group_name_H-M   'P 1'
#
loop_
_entity.id
_entity.type
_entity.pdbx_description
1 polymer ?
#
loop_
_entity_poly.entity_id
_entity_poly.type
_entity_poly.pdbx_seq_one_letter_code
_entity_poly.pdbx_strand_id
1 'polypeptide(L)'
;MNMIESRKAQFYIFTAIVLIAYSTLLLQSATVVPESSGAFRTAYDNFVFESSAALNNALFEQADLDQEYERFLDSFVSYSKMKKLSIEVFSVLETGEYVYFSNKMSNPVRIINLNETIPPGSNTYFLRSNLSEAVLEVRDDVFHENIYKFTISQQGTDAKAVLRVRKGAKRQIFVQE
;
A
#
# COMPACT_ATOMS: atom_id res chain seq x y z
N MET A 1 -63.52 12.74 19.54
CA MET A 1 -62.05 12.64 19.53
C MET A 1 -61.51 14.01 19.16
N ASN A 2 -60.84 14.69 20.09
CA ASN A 2 -60.60 16.12 19.99
C ASN A 2 -59.59 16.43 18.87
N MET A 3 -59.96 17.30 17.94
CA MET A 3 -59.12 17.72 16.82
C MET A 3 -57.77 18.32 17.27
N ILE A 4 -57.72 18.85 18.49
CA ILE A 4 -56.53 19.37 19.17
C ILE A 4 -55.56 18.23 19.56
N GLU A 5 -56.07 17.08 20.00
CA GLU A 5 -55.24 15.92 20.37
C GLU A 5 -54.59 15.28 19.14
N SER A 6 -55.31 15.24 18.02
CA SER A 6 -54.79 14.77 16.73
C SER A 6 -53.61 15.63 16.23
N ARG A 7 -53.72 16.97 16.37
CA ARG A 7 -52.63 17.89 15.99
C ARG A 7 -51.40 17.77 16.89
N LYS A 8 -51.60 17.55 18.20
CA LYS A 8 -50.50 17.28 19.15
C LYS A 8 -49.78 15.97 18.80
N ALA A 9 -50.53 14.91 18.51
CA ALA A 9 -49.96 13.62 18.10
C ALA A 9 -49.14 13.74 16.81
N GLN A 10 -49.65 14.48 15.81
CA GLN A 10 -48.92 14.77 14.56
C GLN A 10 -47.61 15.53 14.80
N PHE A 11 -47.62 16.50 15.72
CA PHE A 11 -46.41 17.25 16.09
C PHE A 11 -45.36 16.36 16.77
N TYR A 12 -45.78 15.45 17.66
CA TYR A 12 -44.87 14.49 18.29
C TYR A 12 -44.27 13.50 17.29
N ILE A 13 -45.08 12.98 16.36
CA ILE A 13 -44.61 12.08 15.29
C ILE A 13 -43.60 12.81 14.40
N PHE A 14 -43.89 14.05 14.00
CA PHE A 14 -42.98 14.84 13.19
C PHE A 14 -41.65 15.09 13.91
N THR A 15 -41.71 15.48 15.19
CA THR A 15 -40.50 15.71 16.01
C THR A 15 -39.68 14.44 16.19
N ALA A 16 -40.33 13.29 16.38
CA ALA A 16 -39.66 12.00 16.46
C ALA A 16 -38.96 11.61 15.14
N ILE A 17 -39.60 11.84 13.99
CA ILE A 17 -38.99 11.60 12.68
C ILE A 17 -37.77 12.51 12.47
N VAL A 18 -37.86 13.79 12.84
CA VAL A 18 -36.73 14.74 12.78
C VAL A 18 -35.59 14.29 13.69
N LEU A 19 -35.88 13.86 14.92
CA LEU A 19 -34.88 13.35 15.86
C LEU A 19 -34.22 12.06 15.37
N ILE A 20 -34.99 11.13 14.79
CA ILE A 20 -34.45 9.89 14.21
C ILE A 20 -33.55 10.24 13.02
N ALA A 21 -34.00 11.10 12.10
CA ALA A 21 -33.19 11.54 10.96
C ALA A 21 -31.91 12.27 11.41
N TYR A 22 -31.98 13.07 12.47
CA TYR A 22 -30.81 13.73 13.03
C TYR A 22 -29.86 12.74 13.71
N SER A 23 -30.40 11.75 14.43
CA SER A 23 -29.61 10.70 15.08
C SER A 23 -28.87 9.80 14.06
N THR A 24 -29.49 9.49 12.91
CA THR A 24 -28.84 8.73 11.84
C THR A 24 -27.78 9.55 11.12
N LEU A 25 -27.95 10.88 11.00
CA LEU A 25 -26.92 11.80 10.52
C LEU A 25 -25.69 11.84 11.45
N LEU A 26 -25.91 11.85 12.77
CA LEU A 26 -24.86 11.79 13.77
C LEU A 26 -24.15 10.42 13.79
N LEU A 27 -24.88 9.32 13.57
CA LEU A 27 -24.31 7.98 13.44
C LEU A 27 -23.46 7.82 12.17
N GLN A 28 -23.77 8.53 11.08
CA GLN A 28 -22.93 8.55 9.87
C GLN A 28 -21.60 9.30 10.09
N SER A 29 -21.49 10.14 11.12
CA SER A 29 -20.26 10.88 11.44
C SER A 29 -19.35 10.14 12.43
N ALA A 30 -19.80 9.04 13.03
CA ALA A 30 -18.94 8.13 13.77
C ALA A 30 -18.21 7.20 12.78
N THR A 31 -17.35 7.79 11.95
CA THR A 31 -16.22 7.02 11.43
C THR A 31 -15.38 6.67 12.65
N VAL A 32 -15.52 5.43 13.13
CA VAL A 32 -14.49 4.82 13.98
C VAL A 32 -13.20 5.00 13.19
N VAL A 33 -12.38 5.96 13.61
CA VAL A 33 -11.03 6.14 13.08
C VAL A 33 -10.31 4.85 13.46
N PRO A 34 -10.07 3.91 12.53
CA PRO A 34 -9.30 2.73 12.89
C PRO A 34 -7.88 3.23 13.13
N GLU A 35 -7.30 2.85 14.26
CA GLU A 35 -5.89 2.99 14.63
C GLU A 35 -4.99 3.09 13.40
N SER A 36 -4.69 4.33 12.98
CA SER A 36 -4.00 4.55 11.71
C SER A 36 -2.50 4.27 11.81
N SER A 37 -1.96 4.03 13.01
CA SER A 37 -0.57 3.62 13.21
C SER A 37 -0.42 2.10 13.32
N GLY A 38 -1.32 1.43 14.05
CA GLY A 38 -1.25 -0.02 14.27
C GLY A 38 -1.47 -0.82 12.99
N ALA A 39 -2.55 -0.56 12.26
CA ALA A 39 -2.92 -1.37 11.09
C ALA A 39 -1.90 -1.31 9.94
N PHE A 40 -1.30 -0.14 9.69
CA PHE A 40 -0.25 -0.03 8.68
C PHE A 40 1.06 -0.68 9.15
N ARG A 41 1.41 -0.52 10.44
CA ARG A 41 2.57 -1.20 11.00
C ARG A 41 2.42 -2.71 10.93
N THR A 42 1.26 -3.26 11.30
CA THR A 42 0.97 -4.68 11.16
C THR A 42 1.06 -5.14 9.69
N ALA A 43 0.57 -4.34 8.75
CA ALA A 43 0.68 -4.70 7.34
C ALA A 43 2.12 -4.66 6.82
N TYR A 44 2.94 -3.72 7.30
CA TYR A 44 4.37 -3.70 7.05
C TYR A 44 5.08 -4.91 7.66
N ASP A 45 4.82 -5.22 8.94
CA ASP A 45 5.43 -6.36 9.62
C ASP A 45 5.03 -7.68 8.92
N ASN A 46 3.77 -7.81 8.48
CA ASN A 46 3.32 -8.93 7.66
C ASN A 46 4.02 -8.99 6.31
N PHE A 47 4.20 -7.84 5.63
CA PHE A 47 4.95 -7.80 4.38
C PHE A 47 6.37 -8.32 4.56
N VAL A 48 7.10 -7.84 5.56
CA VAL A 48 8.47 -8.27 5.86
C VAL A 48 8.52 -9.78 6.15
N PHE A 49 7.60 -10.28 6.97
CA PHE A 49 7.56 -11.70 7.32
C PHE A 49 7.20 -12.59 6.12
N GLU A 50 6.12 -12.27 5.41
CA GLU A 50 5.59 -13.08 4.30
C GLU A 50 6.50 -13.02 3.06
N SER A 51 7.13 -11.86 2.78
CA SER A 51 8.11 -11.74 1.70
C SER A 51 9.32 -12.64 1.92
N SER A 52 9.85 -12.67 3.14
CA SER A 52 10.95 -13.55 3.51
C SER A 52 10.56 -15.02 3.37
N ALA A 53 9.35 -15.40 3.81
CA ALA A 53 8.84 -16.76 3.65
C ALA A 53 8.70 -17.15 2.16
N ALA A 54 8.17 -16.27 1.32
CA ALA A 54 8.02 -16.50 -0.12
C ALA A 54 9.37 -16.76 -0.79
N LEU A 55 10.38 -15.91 -0.51
CA LEU A 55 11.71 -16.05 -1.09
C LEU A 55 12.44 -17.31 -0.58
N ASN A 56 12.35 -17.59 0.73
CA ASN A 56 12.99 -18.78 1.30
C ASN A 56 12.37 -20.08 0.77
N ASN A 57 11.04 -20.11 0.60
CA ASN A 57 10.36 -21.26 0.00
C ASN A 57 10.77 -21.44 -1.46
N ALA A 58 10.82 -20.36 -2.25
CA ALA A 58 11.26 -20.41 -3.64
C ALA A 58 12.71 -20.90 -3.76
N LEU A 59 13.62 -20.43 -2.88
CA LEU A 59 14.99 -20.92 -2.81
C LEU A 59 15.06 -22.42 -2.46
N PHE A 60 14.27 -22.86 -1.48
CA PHE A 60 14.25 -24.26 -1.04
C PHE A 60 13.70 -25.19 -2.13
N GLU A 61 12.63 -24.76 -2.82
CA GLU A 61 11.97 -25.52 -3.88
C GLU A 61 12.67 -25.41 -5.24
N GLN A 62 13.73 -24.59 -5.34
CA GLN A 62 14.41 -24.26 -6.61
C GLN A 62 13.44 -23.71 -7.66
N ALA A 63 12.43 -22.97 -7.20
CA ALA A 63 11.47 -22.28 -8.05
C ALA A 63 12.05 -20.97 -8.60
N ASP A 64 11.33 -20.36 -9.54
CA ASP A 64 11.73 -19.08 -10.10
C ASP A 64 11.46 -17.94 -9.10
N LEU A 65 12.53 -17.33 -8.59
CA LEU A 65 12.48 -16.39 -7.47
C LEU A 65 11.65 -15.15 -7.79
N ASP A 66 11.82 -14.61 -8.98
CA ASP A 66 11.12 -13.40 -9.41
C ASP A 66 9.62 -13.66 -9.60
N GLN A 67 9.26 -14.83 -10.13
CA GLN A 67 7.88 -15.24 -10.34
C GLN A 67 7.15 -15.46 -9.01
N GLU A 68 7.77 -16.16 -8.05
CA GLU A 68 7.18 -16.37 -6.74
C GLU A 68 7.08 -15.07 -5.95
N TYR A 69 8.10 -14.20 -6.04
CA TYR A 69 8.06 -12.89 -5.41
C TYR A 69 6.96 -12.00 -6.00
N GLU A 70 6.80 -12.01 -7.32
CA GLU A 70 5.74 -11.26 -8.00
C GLU A 70 4.33 -11.75 -7.60
N ARG A 71 4.13 -13.08 -7.52
CA ARG A 71 2.87 -13.65 -7.02
C ARG A 71 2.56 -13.21 -5.59
N PHE A 72 3.58 -13.17 -4.74
CA PHE A 72 3.46 -12.63 -3.38
C PHE A 72 3.05 -11.15 -3.42
N LEU A 73 3.72 -10.30 -4.21
CA LEU A 73 3.41 -8.87 -4.32
C LEU A 73 1.97 -8.63 -4.80
N ASP A 74 1.53 -9.36 -5.82
CA ASP A 74 0.16 -9.27 -6.34
C ASP A 74 -0.87 -9.69 -5.28
N SER A 75 -0.59 -10.76 -4.55
CA SER A 75 -1.44 -11.25 -3.46
C SER A 75 -1.50 -10.25 -2.31
N PHE A 76 -0.35 -9.69 -1.91
CA PHE A 76 -0.24 -8.71 -0.84
C PHE A 76 -1.00 -7.42 -1.17
N VAL A 77 -0.79 -6.86 -2.36
CA VAL A 77 -1.49 -5.65 -2.81
C VAL A 77 -2.99 -5.89 -2.88
N SER A 78 -3.42 -7.03 -3.43
CA SER A 78 -4.83 -7.41 -3.50
C SER A 78 -5.45 -7.55 -2.11
N TYR A 79 -4.77 -8.23 -1.19
CA TYR A 79 -5.19 -8.37 0.21
C TYR A 79 -5.30 -7.02 0.91
N SER A 80 -4.32 -6.12 0.72
CA SER A 80 -4.33 -4.78 1.32
C SER A 80 -5.53 -3.95 0.86
N LYS A 81 -5.93 -4.10 -0.41
CA LYS A 81 -7.13 -3.46 -0.98
C LYS A 81 -8.41 -4.03 -0.35
N MET A 82 -8.50 -5.36 -0.23
CA MET A 82 -9.64 -6.02 0.45
C MET A 82 -9.78 -5.56 1.91
N LYS A 83 -8.66 -5.29 2.60
CA LYS A 83 -8.64 -4.77 3.97
C LYS A 83 -8.79 -3.24 4.07
N LYS A 84 -9.04 -2.55 2.95
CA LYS A 84 -9.19 -1.08 2.88
C LYS A 84 -7.96 -0.30 3.41
N LEU A 85 -6.78 -0.92 3.33
CA LEU A 85 -5.50 -0.26 3.65
C LEU A 85 -4.92 0.44 2.42
N SER A 86 -5.17 -0.11 1.22
CA SER A 86 -4.70 0.43 -0.07
C SER A 86 -3.20 0.69 -0.08
N ILE A 87 -2.43 -0.36 0.24
CA ILE A 87 -0.97 -0.29 0.26
C ILE A 87 -0.47 -0.42 -1.19
N GLU A 88 0.47 0.45 -1.52
CA GLU A 88 1.19 0.48 -2.78
C GLU A 88 2.64 0.11 -2.52
N VAL A 89 3.24 -0.65 -3.42
CA VAL A 89 4.59 -1.21 -3.23
C VAL A 89 5.42 -0.96 -4.47
N PHE A 90 6.65 -0.53 -4.28
CA PHE A 90 7.71 -0.63 -5.29
C PHE A 90 8.80 -1.50 -4.68
N SER A 91 9.21 -2.56 -5.38
CA SER A 91 10.18 -3.51 -4.87
C SER A 91 11.38 -3.68 -5.80
N VAL A 92 12.49 -4.06 -5.18
CA VAL A 92 13.77 -4.37 -5.81
C VAL A 92 14.19 -5.74 -5.28
N LEU A 93 14.28 -6.73 -6.16
CA LEU A 93 14.75 -8.07 -5.84
C LEU A 93 16.08 -8.32 -6.55
N GLU A 94 17.12 -8.61 -5.77
CA GLU A 94 18.42 -9.00 -6.28
C GLU A 94 18.43 -10.52 -6.48
N THR A 95 18.60 -10.99 -7.72
CA THR A 95 18.57 -12.42 -8.04
C THR A 95 19.63 -12.78 -9.09
N GLY A 96 20.62 -13.58 -8.68
CA GLY A 96 21.74 -13.96 -9.55
C GLY A 96 22.43 -12.74 -10.17
N GLU A 97 22.55 -12.72 -11.50
CA GLU A 97 23.19 -11.64 -12.26
C GLU A 97 22.29 -10.40 -12.48
N TYR A 98 21.03 -10.44 -12.05
CA TYR A 98 20.05 -9.39 -12.33
C TYR A 98 19.47 -8.77 -11.07
N VAL A 99 18.95 -7.55 -11.23
CA VAL A 99 18.13 -6.85 -10.27
C VAL A 99 16.76 -6.65 -10.92
N TYR A 100 15.76 -7.27 -10.33
CA TYR A 100 14.35 -7.19 -10.73
C TYR A 100 13.69 -6.03 -10.00
N PHE A 101 12.98 -5.19 -10.74
CA PHE A 101 12.20 -4.08 -10.21
C PHE A 101 10.73 -4.27 -10.54
N SER A 102 9.85 -4.13 -9.55
CA SER A 102 8.40 -4.26 -9.70
C SER A 102 7.69 -3.03 -9.17
N ASN A 103 6.87 -2.39 -10.02
CA ASN A 103 6.09 -1.22 -9.64
C ASN A 103 4.61 -1.56 -9.47
N LYS A 104 4.18 -1.78 -8.23
CA LYS A 104 2.77 -1.94 -7.85
C LYS A 104 2.15 -0.64 -7.32
N MET A 105 2.80 0.50 -7.54
CA MET A 105 2.26 1.81 -7.21
C MET A 105 1.36 2.35 -8.33
N SER A 106 0.50 3.31 -8.00
CA SER A 106 -0.33 4.03 -8.98
C SER A 106 0.47 4.98 -9.87
N ASN A 107 1.67 5.38 -9.46
CA ASN A 107 2.50 6.36 -10.15
C ASN A 107 3.76 5.71 -10.74
N PRO A 108 4.30 6.27 -11.84
CA PRO A 108 5.62 5.88 -12.33
C PRO A 108 6.70 6.13 -11.26
N VAL A 109 7.68 5.23 -11.20
CA VAL A 109 8.86 5.38 -10.35
C VAL A 109 10.08 5.55 -11.24
N ARG A 110 10.89 6.56 -10.97
CA ARG A 110 12.12 6.83 -11.74
C ARG A 110 13.33 6.30 -11.00
N ILE A 111 14.18 5.55 -11.69
CA ILE A 111 15.50 5.13 -11.23
C ILE A 111 16.50 6.14 -11.76
N ILE A 112 16.91 7.08 -10.92
CA ILE A 112 17.67 8.29 -11.31
C ILE A 112 19.00 7.91 -11.96
N ASN A 113 19.74 6.98 -11.34
CA ASN A 113 21.07 6.60 -11.78
C ASN A 113 21.10 5.75 -13.06
N LEU A 114 19.97 5.12 -13.42
CA LEU A 114 19.79 4.45 -14.71
C LEU A 114 19.13 5.35 -15.76
N ASN A 115 18.61 6.50 -15.36
CA ASN A 115 17.74 7.36 -16.15
C ASN A 115 16.54 6.61 -16.75
N GLU A 116 15.97 5.69 -15.97
CA GLU A 116 14.85 4.83 -16.39
C GLU A 116 13.59 5.15 -15.60
N THR A 117 12.43 4.99 -16.22
CA THR A 117 11.13 5.18 -15.57
C THR A 117 10.29 3.93 -15.72
N ILE A 118 9.88 3.36 -14.59
CA ILE A 118 9.07 2.14 -14.54
C ILE A 118 7.60 2.54 -14.41
N PRO A 119 6.75 2.27 -15.42
CA PRO A 119 5.34 2.60 -15.37
C PRO A 119 4.59 1.81 -14.27
N PRO A 120 3.41 2.28 -13.84
CA PRO A 120 2.53 1.53 -12.95
C PRO A 120 2.22 0.12 -13.48
N GLY A 121 2.27 -0.88 -12.60
CA GLY A 121 1.99 -2.27 -12.91
C GLY A 121 3.02 -2.95 -13.82
N SER A 122 4.17 -2.32 -14.05
CA SER A 122 5.23 -2.83 -14.92
C SER A 122 6.42 -3.30 -14.11
N ASN A 123 7.17 -4.23 -14.70
CA ASN A 123 8.37 -4.81 -14.14
C ASN A 123 9.53 -4.66 -15.13
N THR A 124 10.76 -4.61 -14.63
CA THR A 124 11.96 -4.56 -15.47
C THR A 124 13.14 -5.23 -14.78
N TYR A 125 14.18 -5.54 -15.57
CA TYR A 125 15.41 -6.17 -15.12
C TYR A 125 16.61 -5.34 -15.55
N PHE A 126 17.59 -5.24 -14.67
CA PHE A 126 18.90 -4.68 -14.99
C PHE A 126 20.00 -5.63 -14.56
N LEU A 127 21.12 -5.63 -15.29
CA LEU A 127 22.31 -6.38 -14.88
C LEU A 127 22.88 -5.80 -13.59
N ARG A 128 23.10 -6.67 -12.59
CA ARG A 128 23.67 -6.32 -11.28
C ARG A 128 25.04 -5.65 -11.43
N SER A 129 25.85 -6.08 -12.40
CA SER A 129 27.16 -5.49 -12.69
C SER A 129 27.11 -4.01 -13.05
N ASN A 130 25.96 -3.50 -13.51
CA ASN A 130 25.75 -2.10 -13.86
C ASN A 130 25.16 -1.27 -12.69
N LEU A 131 24.85 -1.90 -11.55
CA LEU A 131 24.23 -1.26 -10.38
C LEU A 131 24.98 -1.59 -9.08
N SER A 132 25.66 -0.60 -8.52
CA SER A 132 26.08 -0.61 -7.11
C SER A 132 25.03 -0.04 -6.17
N GLU A 133 24.17 0.84 -6.68
CA GLU A 133 23.08 1.48 -5.94
C GLU A 133 21.87 1.67 -6.86
N ALA A 134 20.67 1.71 -6.30
CA ALA A 134 19.46 2.13 -6.98
C ALA A 134 18.90 3.36 -6.27
N VAL A 135 18.86 4.50 -6.99
CA VAL A 135 18.31 5.76 -6.46
C VAL A 135 16.93 5.97 -7.06
N LEU A 136 15.90 5.83 -6.22
CA LEU A 136 14.50 5.86 -6.61
C LEU A 136 13.91 7.24 -6.33
N GLU A 137 13.37 7.87 -7.35
CA GLU A 137 12.52 9.05 -7.23
C GLU A 137 11.06 8.57 -7.37
N VAL A 138 10.34 8.60 -6.25
CA VAL A 138 8.91 8.28 -6.21
C VAL A 138 8.14 9.59 -6.19
N ARG A 139 7.49 9.91 -7.30
CA ARG A 139 6.64 11.11 -7.40
C ARG A 139 5.28 10.89 -6.77
N ASP A 140 4.90 11.83 -5.92
CA ASP A 140 3.55 11.93 -5.40
C ASP A 140 2.76 12.98 -6.20
N ASP A 141 1.45 12.79 -6.33
CA ASP A 141 0.55 13.65 -7.15
C ASP A 141 0.49 15.12 -6.67
N VAL A 142 1.16 15.44 -5.57
CA VAL A 142 1.16 16.74 -4.89
C VAL A 142 2.58 17.33 -4.80
N PHE A 143 3.38 17.17 -5.86
CA PHE A 143 4.67 17.85 -6.08
C PHE A 143 5.76 17.63 -5.00
N HIS A 144 5.67 16.57 -4.20
CA HIS A 144 6.76 16.17 -3.30
C HIS A 144 7.45 14.93 -3.89
N GLU A 145 8.70 15.14 -4.30
CA GLU A 145 9.61 14.08 -4.75
C GLU A 145 10.24 13.46 -3.49
N ASN A 146 9.95 12.18 -3.24
CA ASN A 146 10.67 11.42 -2.23
C ASN A 146 11.77 10.61 -2.92
N ILE A 147 13.00 10.78 -2.44
CA ILE A 147 14.17 10.08 -2.95
C ILE A 147 14.55 8.99 -1.96
N TYR A 148 14.63 7.76 -2.44
CA TYR A 148 15.09 6.60 -1.68
C TYR A 148 16.37 6.07 -2.31
N LYS A 149 17.29 5.57 -1.49
CA LYS A 149 18.54 5.00 -1.96
C LYS A 149 18.67 3.58 -1.42
N PHE A 150 18.79 2.63 -2.33
CA PHE A 150 19.05 1.24 -2.02
C PHE A 150 20.47 0.87 -2.42
N THR A 151 21.20 0.26 -1.50
CA THR A 151 22.52 -0.31 -1.80
C THR A 151 22.30 -1.70 -2.40
N ILE A 152 22.86 -1.96 -3.58
CA ILE A 152 22.74 -3.27 -4.23
C ILE A 152 23.91 -4.14 -3.80
N SER A 153 23.61 -5.31 -3.26
CA SER A 153 24.65 -6.26 -2.83
C SER A 153 25.33 -6.89 -4.04
N GLN A 154 26.64 -7.06 -3.95
CA GLN A 154 27.42 -7.77 -4.96
C GLN A 154 27.24 -9.30 -4.89
N GLN A 155 26.65 -9.82 -3.79
CA GLN A 155 26.42 -11.25 -3.60
C GLN A 155 25.10 -11.52 -2.87
N GLY A 156 24.44 -12.62 -3.25
CA GLY A 156 23.24 -13.12 -2.59
C GLY A 156 21.92 -12.64 -3.19
N THR A 157 20.84 -13.07 -2.54
CA THR A 157 19.47 -12.70 -2.84
C THR A 157 18.97 -11.77 -1.73
N ASP A 158 18.49 -10.60 -2.11
CA ASP A 158 17.99 -9.60 -1.19
C ASP A 158 16.78 -8.88 -1.79
N ALA A 159 15.84 -8.47 -0.96
CA ALA A 159 14.60 -7.84 -1.38
C ALA A 159 14.34 -6.57 -0.58
N LYS A 160 14.34 -5.44 -1.30
CA LYS A 160 14.12 -4.10 -0.77
C LYS A 160 12.81 -3.54 -1.29
N ALA A 161 12.10 -2.76 -0.49
CA ALA A 161 10.80 -2.25 -0.89
C ALA A 161 10.46 -0.89 -0.28
N VAL A 162 9.73 -0.08 -1.05
CA VAL A 162 9.05 1.13 -0.58
C VAL A 162 7.56 0.83 -0.50
N LEU A 163 7.01 0.88 0.72
CA LEU A 163 5.58 0.72 0.98
C LEU A 163 4.94 2.07 1.27
N ARG A 164 3.80 2.34 0.63
CA ARG A 164 3.04 3.59 0.79
C ARG A 164 1.57 3.30 1.06
N VAL A 165 0.97 4.03 2.00
CA VAL A 165 -0.49 4.08 2.17
C VAL A 165 -1.05 5.43 1.77
N ARG A 166 -2.11 5.40 0.96
CA ARG A 166 -2.88 6.58 0.59
C ARG A 166 -4.21 6.60 1.34
N LYS A 167 -4.31 7.35 2.45
CA LYS A 167 -5.55 7.53 3.23
C LYS A 167 -5.94 9.00 3.32
N GLY A 168 -6.64 9.51 2.32
CA GLY A 168 -7.02 10.92 2.24
C GLY A 168 -5.79 11.84 2.19
N ALA A 169 -5.64 12.74 3.17
CA ALA A 169 -4.50 13.65 3.28
C ALA A 169 -3.33 13.12 4.16
N LYS A 170 -3.49 11.99 4.85
CA LYS A 170 -2.44 11.39 5.69
C LYS A 170 -1.69 10.31 4.93
N ARG A 171 -0.36 10.34 5.04
CA ARG A 171 0.56 9.43 4.33
C ARG A 171 1.53 8.82 5.33
N GLN A 172 1.83 7.55 5.12
CA GLN A 172 2.89 6.85 5.83
C GLN A 172 3.67 6.05 4.79
N ILE A 173 5.00 6.12 4.91
CA ILE A 173 5.94 5.48 4.00
C ILE A 173 6.89 4.67 4.87
N PHE A 174 7.11 3.40 4.51
CA PHE A 174 8.16 2.59 5.08
C PHE A 174 9.11 2.14 3.98
N VAL A 175 10.38 2.07 4.35
CA VAL A 175 11.47 1.57 3.53
C VAL A 175 11.95 0.29 4.21
N GLN A 176 11.92 -0.82 3.48
CA GLN A 176 12.63 -2.04 3.84
C GLN A 176 13.97 -2.01 3.08
N GLU A 177 15.05 -1.95 3.85
CA GLU A 177 16.43 -2.05 3.38
C GLU A 177 16.98 -3.45 3.59
#